data_AF-A0A847AR11-F1
#
_entry.id   AF-A0A847AR11-F1
#
_cell.length_a   1.000
_cell.length_b   1.000
_cell.length_c   1.000
_cell.angle_alpha   90.00
_cell.angle_beta   90.00
_cell.angle_gamma   90.00
#
_symmetry.space_group_name_H-M   'P 1'
#
loop_
_entity.id
_entity.type
_entity.pdbx_description
1 polymer ?
#
loop_
_entity_poly.entity_id
_entity_poly.type
_entity_poly.pdbx_seq_one_letter_code
_entity_poly.pdbx_strand_id
1 'polypeptide(L)'
;AAAFILILGIAGAGLSTIFPIVLIAPWLIADYTGKPRNIHSPQSKMLIIFGMLFAFGSEFLKQQPPALMVFSQAFQACILPAVAIPILILINRQNLMGIHKAGSREKIGIWAVILFSFITTYFAIVELFM
;
A
#
# COMPACT_ATOMS: atom_id res chain seq x y z
N ALA A 1 15.46 8.93 -28.63
CA ALA A 1 15.40 9.83 -27.45
C ALA A 1 14.16 9.55 -26.58
N ALA A 2 12.93 9.72 -27.09
CA ALA A 2 11.70 9.53 -26.29
C ALA A 2 11.57 8.13 -25.64
N ALA A 3 11.87 7.06 -26.37
CA ALA A 3 11.82 5.69 -25.82
C ALA A 3 12.79 5.47 -24.64
N PHE A 4 13.99 6.05 -24.69
CA PHE A 4 14.96 5.98 -23.59
C PHE A 4 14.47 6.72 -22.35
N ILE A 5 13.87 7.90 -22.53
CA ILE A 5 13.28 8.67 -21.43
C ILE A 5 12.13 7.89 -20.81
N LEU A 6 11.29 7.25 -21.62
CA LEU A 6 10.19 6.41 -21.15
C LEU A 6 10.70 5.20 -20.34
N ILE A 7 11.70 4.48 -20.84
CA ILE A 7 12.27 3.31 -20.15
C ILE A 7 12.92 3.74 -18.82
N LEU A 8 13.69 4.83 -18.81
CA LEU A 8 14.28 5.37 -17.57
C LEU A 8 13.19 5.79 -16.57
N GLY A 9 12.11 6.40 -17.05
CA GLY A 9 10.96 6.79 -16.21
C GLY A 9 10.28 5.58 -15.56
N ILE A 10 9.97 4.54 -16.34
CA ILE A 10 9.34 3.32 -15.84
C ILE A 10 10.27 2.59 -14.86
N ALA A 11 11.55 2.46 -15.19
CA ALA A 11 12.54 1.84 -14.31
C ALA A 11 12.71 2.61 -12.99
N GLY A 12 12.78 3.95 -13.05
CA GLY A 12 12.86 4.81 -11.88
C GLY A 12 11.62 4.73 -10.98
N ALA A 13 10.42 4.71 -11.58
CA ALA A 13 9.16 4.54 -10.85
C ALA A 13 9.09 3.17 -10.16
N GLY A 14 9.50 2.10 -10.84
CA GLY A 14 9.57 0.75 -10.26
C GLY A 14 10.55 0.67 -9.08
N LEU A 15 11.77 1.17 -9.27
CA LEU A 15 12.80 1.19 -8.21
C LEU A 15 12.39 2.04 -6.99
N SER A 16 11.81 3.23 -7.20
CA SER A 16 11.36 4.07 -6.08
C SER A 16 10.21 3.43 -5.29
N THR A 17 9.39 2.60 -5.93
CA THR A 17 8.21 1.98 -5.32
C THR A 17 8.58 0.71 -4.57
N ILE A 18 9.51 -0.10 -5.09
CA ILE A 18 9.87 -1.38 -4.46
C ILE A 18 10.54 -1.18 -3.10
N PHE A 19 11.35 -0.13 -2.92
CA PHE A 19 12.08 0.10 -1.68
C PHE A 19 11.15 0.29 -0.46
N PRO A 20 10.15 1.21 -0.46
CA PRO A 20 9.19 1.28 0.63
C PRO A 20 8.37 0.00 0.80
N ILE A 21 7.92 -0.62 -0.31
CA ILE A 21 7.04 -1.81 -0.25
C ILE A 21 7.69 -2.96 0.52
N VAL A 22 8.94 -3.29 0.22
CA VAL A 22 9.64 -4.40 0.90
C VAL A 22 10.00 -4.07 2.35
N LEU A 23 10.07 -2.78 2.70
CA LEU A 23 10.41 -2.31 4.05
C LEU A 23 9.19 -2.15 4.97
N ILE A 24 7.98 -1.95 4.43
CA ILE A 24 6.77 -1.76 5.24
C ILE A 24 6.52 -2.97 6.16
N ALA A 25 6.61 -4.20 5.65
CA ALA A 25 6.37 -5.41 6.45
C ALA A 25 7.35 -5.56 7.63
N PRO A 26 8.68 -5.51 7.45
CA PRO A 26 9.61 -5.61 8.58
C PRO A 26 9.49 -4.42 9.54
N TRP A 27 9.18 -3.22 9.06
CA TRP A 27 8.93 -2.07 9.94
C TRP A 27 7.66 -2.22 10.76
N LEU A 28 6.57 -2.71 10.17
CA LEU A 28 5.32 -2.98 10.89
C LEU A 28 5.54 -3.98 12.03
N ILE A 29 6.32 -5.04 11.79
CA ILE A 29 6.65 -6.03 12.81
C ILE A 29 7.57 -5.44 13.89
N ALA A 30 8.56 -4.64 13.50
CA ALA A 30 9.43 -3.95 14.45
C ALA A 30 8.61 -3.01 15.35
N ASP A 31 7.71 -2.22 14.76
CA ASP A 31 6.84 -1.28 15.46
C ASP A 31 5.88 -2.02 16.41
N TYR A 32 5.28 -3.13 15.96
CA TYR A 32 4.39 -3.95 16.78
C TYR A 32 5.13 -4.65 17.94
N THR A 33 6.39 -5.04 17.74
CA THR A 33 7.20 -5.75 18.76
C THR A 33 8.04 -4.82 19.63
N GLY A 34 7.99 -3.50 19.41
CA GLY A 34 8.81 -2.52 20.11
C GLY A 34 10.32 -2.66 19.85
N LYS A 35 10.71 -3.36 18.78
CA LYS A 35 12.11 -3.57 18.42
C LYS A 35 12.62 -2.39 17.57
N PRO A 36 13.93 -2.08 17.63
CA PRO A 36 14.50 -1.10 16.72
C PRO A 36 14.34 -1.57 15.26
N ARG A 37 14.07 -0.62 14.36
CA ARG A 37 13.89 -0.87 12.92
C ARG A 37 15.22 -1.27 12.26
N ASN A 38 15.64 -2.52 12.46
CA ASN A 38 16.88 -3.07 11.92
C ASN A 38 16.61 -3.86 10.64
N ILE A 39 16.93 -3.26 9.50
CA ILE A 39 16.79 -3.87 8.17
C ILE A 39 17.81 -4.97 7.89
N HIS A 40 18.91 -5.02 8.65
CA HIS A 40 19.95 -6.04 8.50
C HIS A 40 19.67 -7.31 9.34
N SER A 41 18.60 -7.31 10.13
CA SER A 41 18.21 -8.46 10.95
C SER A 41 17.82 -9.67 10.06
N PRO A 42 18.03 -10.92 10.53
CA PRO A 42 17.66 -12.11 9.76
C PRO A 42 16.16 -12.17 9.45
N GLN A 43 15.31 -11.70 10.39
CA GLN A 43 13.86 -11.61 10.20
C GLN A 43 13.50 -10.62 9.07
N SER A 44 14.09 -9.42 9.10
CA SER A 44 13.84 -8.39 8.08
C SER A 44 14.28 -8.86 6.69
N LYS A 45 15.47 -9.46 6.58
CA LYS A 45 15.97 -10.02 5.32
C LYS A 45 15.07 -11.11 4.77
N MET A 46 14.59 -12.02 5.63
CA MET A 46 13.69 -13.09 5.21
C MET A 46 12.38 -12.52 4.64
N LEU A 47 11.77 -11.55 5.31
CA LEU A 47 10.55 -10.89 4.83
C LEU A 47 10.76 -10.17 3.49
N ILE A 48 11.89 -9.48 3.33
CA ILE A 48 12.25 -8.80 2.07
C ILE A 48 12.43 -9.82 0.95
N ILE A 49 13.15 -10.92 1.19
CA ILE A 49 13.35 -11.99 0.21
C ILE A 49 12.01 -12.62 -0.19
N PHE A 50 11.15 -12.94 0.78
CA PHE A 50 9.81 -13.43 0.47
C PHE A 50 9.00 -12.44 -0.36
N GLY A 51 8.98 -11.16 0.02
CA GLY A 51 8.32 -10.11 -0.76
C GLY A 51 8.84 -10.02 -2.19
N MET A 52 10.16 -10.08 -2.38
CA MET A 52 10.77 -10.08 -3.71
C MET A 52 10.47 -11.35 -4.51
N LEU A 53 10.40 -12.52 -3.87
CA LEU A 53 10.00 -13.76 -4.53
C LEU A 53 8.55 -13.69 -5.02
N PHE A 54 7.63 -13.12 -4.24
CA PHE A 54 6.25 -12.88 -4.69
C PHE A 54 6.17 -11.91 -5.86
N ALA A 55 6.94 -10.82 -5.81
CA ALA A 55 7.01 -9.87 -6.91
C ALA A 55 7.55 -10.54 -8.19
N PHE A 56 8.64 -11.29 -8.08
CA PHE A 56 9.23 -12.02 -9.21
C PHE A 56 8.32 -13.16 -9.71
N GLY A 57 7.54 -13.78 -8.83
CA GLY A 57 6.56 -14.81 -9.16
C GLY A 57 5.52 -14.34 -10.19
N SER A 58 5.22 -13.04 -10.22
CA SER A 58 4.28 -12.47 -11.18
C SER A 58 4.75 -12.55 -12.64
N GLU A 59 6.06 -12.61 -12.90
CA GLU A 59 6.63 -12.75 -14.25
C GLU A 59 6.34 -14.12 -14.89
N PHE A 60 6.02 -15.13 -14.08
CA PHE A 60 5.66 -16.47 -14.57
C PHE A 60 4.17 -16.60 -14.90
N LEU A 61 3.36 -15.57 -14.62
CA LEU A 61 1.96 -15.56 -15.00
C LEU A 61 1.85 -15.40 -16.52
N LYS A 62 1.06 -16.27 -17.17
CA LYS A 62 0.78 -16.18 -18.62
C LYS A 62 -0.03 -14.93 -19.02
N GLN A 63 -0.52 -14.18 -18.04
CA GLN A 63 -1.38 -13.02 -18.24
C GLN A 63 -0.56 -11.81 -18.71
N GLN A 64 -1.15 -10.98 -19.57
CA GLN A 64 -0.48 -9.78 -20.05
C GLN A 64 -0.28 -8.75 -18.91
N PRO A 65 0.87 -8.07 -18.83
CA PRO A 65 1.15 -7.09 -17.78
C PRO A 65 0.09 -6.00 -17.58
N PRO A 66 -0.55 -5.44 -18.63
CA PRO A 66 -1.62 -4.46 -18.44
C PRO A 66 -2.82 -5.00 -17.66
N ALA A 67 -3.21 -6.26 -17.88
CA ALA A 67 -4.31 -6.88 -17.16
C ALA A 67 -3.97 -7.10 -15.68
N LEU A 68 -2.72 -7.50 -15.39
CA LEU A 68 -2.24 -7.62 -14.01
C LEU A 68 -2.18 -6.27 -13.30
N MET A 69 -1.81 -5.20 -14.02
CA MET A 69 -1.86 -3.83 -13.49
C MET A 69 -3.29 -3.42 -13.12
N VAL A 70 -4.25 -3.58 -14.03
CA VAL A 70 -5.66 -3.24 -13.76
C VAL A 70 -6.19 -4.01 -12.56
N PHE A 71 -5.96 -5.32 -12.49
CA PHE A 71 -6.34 -6.14 -11.35
C PHE A 71 -5.71 -5.64 -10.04
N SER A 72 -4.41 -5.29 -10.06
CA SER A 72 -3.73 -4.77 -8.86
C SER A 72 -4.31 -3.43 -8.41
N GLN A 73 -4.72 -2.55 -9.33
CA GLN A 73 -5.39 -1.29 -8.99
C GLN A 73 -6.79 -1.52 -8.40
N ALA A 74 -7.57 -2.43 -8.98
CA ALA A 74 -8.86 -2.85 -8.44
C ALA A 74 -8.72 -3.41 -7.02
N PHE A 75 -7.72 -4.27 -6.79
CA PHE A 75 -7.42 -4.82 -5.47
C PHE A 75 -6.96 -3.74 -4.46
N GLN A 76 -6.17 -2.76 -4.90
CA GLN A 76 -5.78 -1.63 -4.07
C GLN A 76 -6.99 -0.79 -3.61
N ALA A 77 -7.99 -0.59 -4.49
CA ALA A 77 -9.24 0.07 -4.11
C ALA A 77 -9.93 -0.65 -2.94
N CYS A 78 -9.98 -1.98 -2.98
CA CYS A 78 -10.56 -2.82 -1.92
C CYS A 78 -9.79 -2.74 -0.59
N ILE A 79 -8.47 -2.49 -0.62
CA ILE A 79 -7.65 -2.37 0.61
C ILE A 79 -7.86 -1.02 1.30
N LEU A 80 -8.12 0.04 0.54
CA LEU A 80 -8.17 1.40 1.06
C LEU A 80 -9.16 1.60 2.23
N PRO A 81 -10.39 1.05 2.24
CA PRO A 81 -11.28 1.10 3.40
C PRO A 81 -10.67 0.44 4.64
N ALA A 82 -10.01 -0.70 4.47
CA ALA A 82 -9.40 -1.45 5.57
C ALA A 82 -8.23 -0.70 6.24
N VAL A 83 -7.64 0.27 5.56
CA VAL A 83 -6.59 1.15 6.10
C VAL A 83 -7.17 2.47 6.64
N ALA A 84 -8.09 3.09 5.91
CA ALA A 84 -8.64 4.40 6.25
C ALA A 84 -9.53 4.36 7.51
N ILE A 85 -10.29 3.27 7.72
CA ILE A 85 -11.17 3.13 8.89
C ILE A 85 -10.35 3.05 10.20
N PRO A 86 -9.31 2.19 10.33
CA PRO A 86 -8.44 2.21 11.50
C PRO A 86 -7.78 3.57 11.75
N ILE A 87 -7.36 4.28 10.69
CA ILE A 87 -6.79 5.63 10.82
C ILE A 87 -7.83 6.58 11.43
N LEU A 88 -9.07 6.57 10.94
CA LEU A 88 -10.15 7.39 11.50
C LEU A 88 -10.40 7.07 12.98
N ILE A 89 -10.34 5.79 13.36
CA ILE A 89 -10.51 5.38 14.76
C ILE A 89 -9.34 5.89 15.61
N LEU A 90 -8.10 5.68 15.17
CA LEU A 90 -6.89 6.06 15.91
C LEU A 90 -6.78 7.57 16.09
N ILE A 91 -7.03 8.36 15.03
CA ILE A 91 -6.89 9.81 15.06
C ILE A 91 -7.94 10.49 15.96
N ASN A 92 -9.05 9.80 16.24
CA ASN A 92 -10.08 10.26 17.17
C ASN A 92 -9.81 9.89 18.63
N ARG A 93 -8.89 8.95 18.92
CA ARG A 93 -8.57 8.51 20.28
C ARG A 93 -7.69 9.54 21.00
N GLN A 94 -8.27 10.21 21.98
CA GLN A 94 -7.57 11.19 22.84
C GLN A 94 -6.38 10.58 23.59
N ASN A 95 -6.52 9.34 24.07
CA ASN A 95 -5.45 8.64 24.79
C ASN A 95 -4.20 8.41 23.93
N LEU A 96 -4.33 8.38 22.59
CA LEU A 96 -3.20 8.17 21.68
C LEU A 96 -2.67 9.48 21.08
N MET A 97 -3.56 10.39 20.71
CA MET A 97 -3.18 11.63 20.01
C MET A 97 -2.80 12.77 20.96
N GLY A 98 -3.16 12.69 22.25
CA GLY A 98 -2.89 13.72 23.24
C GLY A 98 -3.38 15.10 22.78
N ILE A 99 -2.46 16.08 22.76
CA ILE A 99 -2.71 17.47 22.35
C ILE A 99 -2.89 17.64 20.83
N HIS A 100 -2.50 16.66 20.01
CA HIS A 100 -2.54 16.73 18.54
C HIS A 100 -3.78 16.03 17.95
N LYS A 101 -4.91 16.08 18.67
CA LYS A 101 -6.16 15.46 18.19
C LYS A 101 -6.57 16.08 16.85
N ALA A 102 -7.01 15.23 15.91
CA ALA A 102 -7.58 15.72 14.66
C ALA A 102 -8.74 16.68 14.91
N GLY A 103 -8.70 17.82 14.23
CA GLY A 103 -9.80 18.77 14.17
C GLY A 103 -10.93 18.25 13.28
N SER A 104 -11.96 19.08 13.10
CA SER A 104 -13.11 18.70 12.27
C SER A 104 -12.75 18.57 10.79
N ARG A 105 -11.77 19.34 10.29
CA ARG A 105 -11.36 19.32 8.88
C ARG A 105 -10.68 18.02 8.50
N GLU A 106 -9.75 17.54 9.33
CA GLU A 106 -9.02 16.29 9.10
C GLU A 106 -9.97 15.09 9.11
N LYS A 107 -10.95 15.09 10.02
CA LYS A 107 -11.99 14.04 10.09
C LYS A 107 -12.86 14.02 8.85
N ILE A 108 -13.31 15.19 8.38
CA ILE A 108 -14.10 15.30 7.16
C ILE A 108 -13.30 14.78 5.96
N GLY A 109 -12.01 15.12 5.88
CA GLY A 109 -11.12 14.60 4.84
C GLY A 109 -11.02 13.07 4.86
N ILE A 110 -10.81 12.47 6.03
CA ILE A 110 -10.73 11.00 6.16
C ILE A 110 -12.08 10.35 5.84
N TRP A 111 -13.20 10.96 6.27
CA TRP A 111 -14.54 10.50 5.90
C TRP A 111 -14.78 10.54 4.38
N ALA A 112 -14.31 11.59 3.70
CA ALA A 112 -14.38 11.69 2.25
C ALA A 112 -13.54 10.59 1.58
N VAL A 113 -12.34 10.29 2.09
CA VAL A 113 -11.50 9.18 1.62
C VAL A 113 -12.20 7.83 1.81
N ILE A 114 -12.87 7.60 2.93
CA ILE A 114 -13.63 6.37 3.20
C ILE A 114 -14.82 6.25 2.24
N LEU A 115 -15.58 7.33 2.04
CA LEU A 115 -16.69 7.31 1.09
C LEU A 115 -16.19 7.03 -0.34
N PHE A 116 -15.13 7.71 -0.75
CA PHE A 116 -14.48 7.48 -2.04
C PHE A 116 -14.00 6.03 -2.18
N SER A 117 -13.38 5.47 -1.14
CA SER A 117 -12.87 4.10 -1.19
C SER A 117 -13.98 3.06 -1.31
N PHE A 118 -15.14 3.27 -0.69
CA PHE A 118 -16.30 2.40 -0.89
C PHE A 118 -16.86 2.48 -2.31
N ILE A 119 -16.94 3.69 -2.88
CA ILE A 119 -17.42 3.89 -4.25
C ILE A 119 -16.48 3.20 -5.26
N THR A 120 -15.17 3.38 -5.12
CA THR A 120 -14.20 2.76 -6.03
C THR A 120 -14.12 1.25 -5.85
N THR A 121 -14.22 0.75 -4.61
CA THR A 121 -14.34 -0.69 -4.33
C THR A 121 -15.57 -1.29 -5.01
N TYR A 122 -16.71 -0.59 -4.93
CA TYR A 122 -17.94 -1.03 -5.61
C TYR A 122 -17.74 -1.15 -7.12
N PHE A 123 -17.17 -0.12 -7.76
CA PHE A 123 -16.89 -0.17 -9.21
C PHE A 123 -15.91 -1.29 -9.56
N ALA A 124 -14.83 -1.46 -8.79
CA ALA A 124 -13.85 -2.53 -9.00
C ALA A 124 -14.48 -3.93 -8.93
N ILE A 125 -15.40 -4.15 -7.98
CA ILE A 125 -16.11 -5.43 -7.85
C ILE A 125 -17.07 -5.62 -9.02
N VAL A 126 -17.88 -4.61 -9.36
CA VAL A 126 -18.83 -4.71 -10.47
C VAL A 126 -18.12 -5.02 -11.78
N GLU A 127 -17.02 -4.34 -12.09
CA GLU A 127 -16.23 -4.55 -13.31
C GLU A 127 -15.48 -5.89 -13.32
N LEU A 128 -15.22 -6.48 -12.15
CA LEU A 128 -14.62 -7.81 -12.04
C LEU A 128 -15.63 -8.94 -12.29
N PHE A 129 -16.90 -8.73 -11.95
CA PHE A 129 -17.95 -9.77 -11.99
C PHE A 129 -18.93 -9.65 -13.17
N MET A 130 -18.96 -8.52 -13.87
CA MET A 130 -19.89 -8.23 -14.97
C MET A 130 -19.14 -8.08 -16.29
#